data_AF-A0A8J3VMU9-F1
#
_entry.id   AF-A0A8J3VMU9-F1
#
_cell.length_a   1.000
_cell.length_b   1.000
_cell.length_c   1.000
_cell.angle_alpha   90.00
_cell.angle_beta   90.00
_cell.angle_gamma   90.00
#
_symmetry.space_group_name_H-M   'P 1'
#
loop_
_entity.id
_entity.type
_entity.pdbx_description
1 polymer ?
#
loop_
_entity_poly.entity_id
_entity_poly.type
_entity_poly.pdbx_seq_one_letter_code
_entity_poly.pdbx_strand_id
1 'polypeptide(L)' 'MSQLKPLDPPMVPYAVGGIIAFVIAGLAVWIAGGPERWVQICVAGVLWGLVGLAAMIRHDRHRQARQ' A
#
# COMPACT_ATOMS: atom_id res chain seq x y z
N MET A 1 15.65 7.29 33.19
CA MET A 1 15.68 6.39 32.02
C MET A 1 14.49 6.75 31.14
N SER A 2 14.73 7.52 30.08
CA SER A 2 13.67 7.97 29.18
C SER A 2 13.02 6.75 28.51
N GLN A 3 11.74 6.53 28.78
CA GLN A 3 10.92 5.51 28.12
C GLN A 3 10.90 5.83 26.61
N LEU A 4 11.68 5.08 25.83
CA LEU A 4 11.56 5.09 24.38
C LEU A 4 10.22 4.44 24.04
N LYS A 5 9.19 5.26 23.86
CA LYS A 5 7.94 4.80 23.24
C LYS A 5 8.33 4.28 21.85
N PRO A 6 8.08 3.00 21.52
CA PRO A 6 8.32 2.52 20.17
C PRO A 6 7.56 3.45 19.24
N LEU A 7 8.28 4.14 18.37
CA LEU A 7 7.67 4.89 17.30
C LEU A 7 7.17 3.81 16.35
N ASP A 8 5.89 3.46 16.43
CA ASP A 8 5.28 2.65 15.39
C ASP A 8 5.33 3.47 14.11
N PRO A 9 6.21 3.12 13.16
CA PRO A 9 6.26 3.86 11.91
C PRO A 9 4.89 3.69 11.27
N PRO A 10 4.24 4.76 10.80
CA PRO A 10 2.94 4.65 10.16
C PRO A 10 3.09 3.73 8.94
N MET A 11 2.60 2.48 9.04
CA MET A 11 2.69 1.47 7.98
C MET A 11 1.83 1.85 6.77
N VAL A 12 0.77 2.63 7.00
CA VAL A 12 -0.18 3.12 5.99
C VAL A 12 0.52 3.90 4.85
N PRO A 13 1.39 4.90 5.10
CA PRO A 13 2.14 5.58 4.06
C PRO A 13 2.95 4.66 3.14
N TYR A 14 3.56 3.60 3.67
CA TYR A 14 4.32 2.64 2.86
C TYR A 14 3.40 1.84 1.94
N ALA A 15 2.24 1.39 2.45
CA ALA A 15 1.24 0.71 1.64
C ALA A 15 0.70 1.62 0.52
N VAL A 16 0.40 2.88 0.85
CA VAL A 16 -0.05 3.89 -0.12
C VAL A 16 1.03 4.13 -1.18
N GLY A 17 2.31 4.25 -0.78
CA GLY A 17 3.42 4.42 -1.71
C GLY A 17 3.54 3.25 -2.70
N GLY A 18 3.39 2.01 -2.23
CA GLY A 18 3.39 0.83 -3.11
C GLY A 18 2.22 0.81 -4.10
N ILE A 19 1.01 1.16 -3.66
CA ILE A 19 -0.16 1.26 -4.54
C ILE A 19 0.07 2.31 -5.63
N ILE A 20 0.54 3.50 -5.26
CA ILE A 20 0.83 4.59 -6.20
C ILE A 20 1.89 4.16 -7.21
N ALA A 21 2.95 3.48 -6.77
CA ALA A 21 3.99 2.98 -7.67
C ALA A 21 3.42 2.01 -8.72
N PHE A 22 2.55 1.09 -8.34
CA PHE A 22 1.89 0.18 -9.29
C PHE A 22 0.93 0.90 -10.25
N VAL A 23 0.20 1.91 -9.79
CA VAL A 23 -0.66 2.74 -10.66
C VAL A 23 0.19 3.44 -11.72
N ILE A 24 1.28 4.10 -11.31
CA ILE A 24 2.17 4.82 -12.22
C ILE A 24 2.82 3.85 -13.21
N ALA A 25 3.32 2.71 -12.73
CA ALA A 25 3.93 1.70 -13.59
C ALA A 25 2.92 1.13 -14.61
N GLY A 26 1.70 0.81 -14.18
CA GLY A 26 0.64 0.32 -15.06
C GLY A 26 0.26 1.33 -16.14
N LEU A 27 0.12 2.60 -15.78
CA LEU A 27 -0.14 3.68 -16.72
C LEU A 27 1.02 3.86 -17.72
N ALA A 28 2.26 3.85 -17.25
CA ALA A 28 3.43 3.96 -18.10
C ALA A 28 3.50 2.82 -19.13
N VAL A 29 3.28 1.58 -18.70
CA VAL A 29 3.25 0.41 -19.58
C VAL A 29 2.11 0.51 -20.59
N TRP A 30 0.92 0.91 -20.16
CA TRP A 30 -0.25 1.00 -21.03
C TRP A 30 -0.08 2.07 -22.13
N ILE A 31 0.39 3.27 -21.76
CA ILE A 31 0.62 4.37 -22.69
C ILE A 31 1.75 4.03 -23.68
N ALA A 32 2.77 3.29 -23.24
CA ALA A 32 3.86 2.84 -24.10
C ALA A 32 3.48 1.68 -25.04
N GLY A 33 2.23 1.19 -25.01
CA GLY A 33 1.80 0.02 -25.78
C GLY A 33 2.50 -1.27 -25.35
N GLY A 34 2.94 -1.34 -24.09
CA GLY A 34 3.64 -2.48 -23.53
C GLY A 34 2.75 -3.73 -23.40
N PRO A 35 3.33 -4.89 -23.07
CA PRO A 35 2.59 -6.14 -23.04
C PRO A 35 1.45 -6.11 -22.00
N GLU A 36 0.27 -6.59 -22.38
CA GLU A 36 -0.93 -6.59 -21.51
C GLU A 36 -0.69 -7.28 -20.16
N ARG A 37 0.15 -8.34 -20.15
CA ARG A 37 0.55 -9.06 -18.93
C ARG A 37 1.16 -8.13 -17.87
N TRP A 38 1.93 -7.12 -18.26
CA TRP A 38 2.51 -6.16 -17.32
C TRP A 38 1.45 -5.24 -16.72
N VAL A 39 0.45 -4.83 -17.50
CA VAL A 39 -0.70 -4.08 -17.01
C VAL A 39 -1.49 -4.93 -16.01
N GLN A 40 -1.74 -6.20 -16.33
CA GLN A 40 -2.42 -7.15 -15.44
C GLN A 40 -1.67 -7.33 -14.10
N ILE A 41 -0.33 -7.43 -14.14
CA ILE A 41 0.50 -7.48 -12.92
C ILE A 41 0.34 -6.19 -12.11
N CYS A 42 0.35 -5.03 -12.75
CA CYS A 42 0.17 -3.76 -12.04
C CYS A 42 -1.21 -3.66 -11.39
N VAL A 43 -2.26 -4.08 -12.10
CA VAL A 43 -3.62 -4.15 -11.55
C VAL A 43 -3.69 -5.09 -10.36
N ALA A 44 -3.11 -6.29 -10.46
CA ALA A 44 -3.05 -7.23 -9.34
C ALA A 44 -2.32 -6.62 -8.12
N GLY A 45 -1.21 -5.91 -8.35
CA GLY A 45 -0.47 -5.19 -7.32
C GLY A 45 -1.31 -4.10 -6.63
N VAL A 46 -2.09 -3.32 -7.39
CA VAL A 46 -3.03 -2.33 -6.84
C VAL A 46 -4.12 -3.00 -6.00
N LEU A 47 -4.74 -4.06 -6.52
CA LEU A 47 -5.80 -4.78 -5.80
C LEU A 47 -5.29 -5.37 -4.48
N TRP A 48 -4.12 -6.01 -4.48
CA TRP A 48 -3.51 -6.55 -3.26
C TRP A 48 -3.04 -5.45 -2.31
N GLY A 49 -2.53 -4.34 -2.85
CA GLY A 49 -2.19 -3.17 -2.05
C GLY A 49 -3.40 -2.59 -1.31
N LEU A 50 -4.55 -2.47 -1.98
CA LEU A 50 -5.81 -2.02 -1.37
C LEU A 50 -6.30 -2.95 -0.27
N VAL A 51 -6.21 -4.27 -0.48
CA VAL A 51 -6.55 -5.27 0.55
C VAL A 51 -5.63 -5.13 1.76
N GLY A 52 -4.31 -5.01 1.55
CA GLY A 52 -3.33 -4.79 2.62
C GLY A 52 -3.58 -3.48 3.37
N LEU A 53 -3.88 -2.40 2.65
CA LEU A 53 -4.21 -1.11 3.23
C LEU A 53 -5.48 -1.18 4.10
N ALA A 54 -6.53 -1.86 3.63
CA ALA A 54 -7.75 -2.06 4.41
C ALA A 54 -7.48 -2.83 5.71
N ALA A 55 -6.62 -3.85 5.66
CA ALA A 55 -6.19 -4.60 6.84
C ALA A 55 -5.41 -3.72 7.83
N MET A 56 -4.50 -2.86 7.34
CA MET A 56 -3.76 -1.92 8.18
C MET A 56 -4.67 -0.88 8.84
N ILE A 57 -5.59 -0.28 8.08
CA ILE A 57 -6.57 0.69 8.63
C ILE A 57 -7.43 0.02 9.70
N ARG A 58 -7.87 -1.23 9.47
CA ARG A 58 -8.64 -1.99 10.46
C ARG A 58 -7.80 -2.26 11.73
N HIS A 59 -6.54 -2.64 11.56
CA HIS A 59 -5.63 -2.87 12.67
C HIS A 59 -5.40 -1.60 13.50
N ASP A 60 -5.16 -0.45 12.85
CA ASP A 60 -4.99 0.84 13.52
C ASP A 60 -6.27 1.27 14.27
N ARG A 61 -7.45 1.03 13.69
CA ARG A 61 -8.73 1.29 14.38
C ARG A 61 -8.91 0.43 15.63
N HIS A 62 -8.57 -0.86 15.56
CA HIS A 62 -8.62 -1.74 16.73
C HIS A 62 -7.56 -1.40 17.78
N ARG A 63 -6.41 -0.88 17.36
CA ARG A 63 -5.37 -0.38 18.25
C ARG A 63 -5.81 0.88 19.00
N GLN A 64 -6.40 1.85 18.29
CA GLN A 64 -6.95 3.06 18.92
C GLN A 64 -8.09 2.74 19.89
N ALA A 65 -8.92 1.73 19.61
CA ALA A 65 -10.01 1.32 20.50
C ALA A 65 -9.54 0.56 21.76
N ARG A 66 -8.28 0.14 21.83
CA ARG A 66 -7.69 -0.57 22.97
C ARG A 66 -6.80 0.31 23.85
N GLN A 67 -6.51 1.54 23.42
CA GLN A 67 -5.85 2.58 24.22
C GLN A 67 -6.90 3.46 24.89
#